data_AF-A0A524KNZ7-F1
#
_entry.id   AF-A0A524KNZ7-F1
#
_cell.length_a   1.000
_cell.length_b   1.000
_cell.length_c   1.000
_cell.angle_alpha   90.00
_cell.angle_beta   90.00
_cell.angle_gamma   90.00
#
_symmetry.space_group_name_H-M   'P 1'
#
loop_
_entity.id
_entity.type
_entity.pdbx_description
1 polymer ?
#
loop_
_entity_poly.entity_id
_entity_poly.type
_entity_poly.pdbx_seq_one_letter_code
_entity_poly.pdbx_strand_id
1 'polypeptide(L)'
;MAERKRTLAKKLSFGEAVREVEEILAGLEADEVDIDQLGDQVGRAVELIQVCRQKLEKTDREVRDLVSGLSAEPGTGDAEAAPDEPGAGGGPL
;
A
#
# COMPACT_ATOMS: atom_id res chain seq x y z
N MET A 1 36.37 1.12 -10.14
CA MET A 1 35.78 -0.21 -10.43
C MET A 1 35.54 -0.94 -9.12
N ALA A 2 34.29 -1.01 -8.66
CA ALA A 2 33.88 -1.93 -7.61
C ALA A 2 32.39 -2.25 -7.81
N GLU A 3 32.16 -3.20 -8.71
CA GLU A 3 30.87 -3.85 -8.94
C GLU A 3 30.33 -4.43 -7.63
N ARG A 4 29.36 -3.77 -7.01
CA ARG A 4 28.54 -4.40 -5.97
C ARG A 4 27.39 -5.13 -6.62
N LYS A 5 27.72 -6.28 -7.24
CA LYS A 5 26.76 -7.36 -7.51
C LYS A 5 26.11 -7.75 -6.18
N ARG A 6 24.93 -7.20 -5.89
CA ARG A 6 24.12 -7.64 -4.75
C ARG A 6 23.03 -8.57 -5.25
N THR A 7 23.46 -9.70 -5.78
CA THR A 7 22.62 -10.85 -6.07
C THR A 7 22.26 -11.50 -4.74
N LEU A 8 21.15 -11.05 -4.17
CA LEU A 8 20.35 -11.79 -3.23
C LEU A 8 18.94 -11.39 -3.66
N ALA A 9 18.02 -12.34 -3.78
CA ALA A 9 16.59 -12.06 -3.91
C ALA A 9 16.15 -11.28 -2.65
N LYS A 10 16.51 -10.00 -2.62
CA LYS A 10 16.26 -9.09 -1.54
C LYS A 10 14.81 -8.74 -1.70
N LYS A 11 14.04 -9.05 -0.66
CA LYS A 11 12.73 -8.44 -0.45
C LYS A 11 12.92 -6.95 -0.70
N LEU A 12 12.39 -6.48 -1.83
CA LEU A 12 12.50 -5.10 -2.29
C LEU A 12 12.20 -4.19 -1.11
N SER A 13 13.09 -3.30 -0.69
CA SER A 13 12.82 -2.39 0.44
C SER A 13 11.73 -1.37 0.05
N PHE A 14 11.12 -0.70 1.03
CA PHE A 14 10.09 0.31 0.71
C PHE A 14 10.68 1.44 -0.13
N GLY A 15 11.87 1.93 0.24
CA GLY A 15 12.57 2.98 -0.52
C GLY A 15 12.99 2.54 -1.93
N GLU A 16 13.42 1.29 -2.10
CA GLU A 16 13.71 0.76 -3.44
C GLU A 16 12.44 0.66 -4.31
N ALA A 17 11.32 0.22 -3.73
CA ALA A 17 10.05 0.15 -4.44
C ALA A 17 9.54 1.53 -4.88
N VAL A 18 9.63 2.53 -4.00
CA VAL A 18 9.25 3.92 -4.32
C VAL A 18 10.13 4.47 -5.43
N ARG A 19 11.45 4.30 -5.33
CA ARG A 19 12.38 4.76 -6.35
C ARG A 19 12.11 4.14 -7.72
N GLU A 20 11.80 2.85 -7.76
CA GLU A 20 11.48 2.17 -9.02
C GLU A 20 10.16 2.69 -9.62
N VAL A 21 9.16 3.02 -8.79
CA VAL A 21 7.93 3.68 -9.26
C VAL A 21 8.23 5.07 -9.84
N GLU A 22 9.09 5.86 -9.19
CA GLU A 22 9.51 7.17 -9.69
C GLU A 22 10.27 7.07 -11.02
N GLU A 23 11.14 6.07 -11.17
CA GLU A 23 11.87 5.81 -12.42
C GLU A 23 10.90 5.41 -13.55
N ILE A 24 9.89 4.59 -13.26
CA ILE A 24 8.82 4.26 -14.23
C ILE A 24 8.06 5.52 -14.63
N LEU A 25 7.60 6.32 -13.66
CA LEU A 25 6.87 7.56 -13.93
C LEU A 25 7.67 8.53 -14.80
N ALA A 26 8.96 8.72 -14.51
CA ALA A 26 9.84 9.56 -15.31
C ALA A 26 9.96 9.07 -16.77
N GLY A 27 10.00 7.74 -16.98
CA GLY A 27 9.99 7.15 -18.31
C GLY A 27 8.68 7.40 -19.06
N LEU A 28 7.54 7.25 -18.37
CA LEU A 28 6.22 7.51 -18.95
C LEU A 28 6.03 8.98 -19.33
N GLU A 29 6.51 9.91 -18.49
CA GLU A 29 6.43 11.35 -18.73
C GLU A 29 7.35 11.81 -19.88
N ALA A 30 8.42 11.08 -20.16
CA ALA A 30 9.35 11.39 -21.24
C ALA A 30 8.81 11.04 -22.64
N ASP A 31 7.64 10.37 -22.74
CA ASP A 31 7.07 9.85 -24.00
C ASP A 31 8.02 8.90 -24.76
N GLU A 32 9.06 8.38 -24.09
CA GLU A 32 10.04 7.44 -24.65
C GLU A 32 9.54 5.99 -24.63
N VAL A 33 8.36 5.75 -24.08
CA VAL A 33 7.80 4.41 -23.86
C VAL A 33 6.81 4.09 -24.96
N ASP A 34 7.11 3.04 -25.72
CA ASP A 34 6.21 2.51 -26.75
C ASP A 34 4.87 2.07 -26.14
N ILE A 35 3.77 2.22 -26.88
CA ILE A 35 2.41 1.87 -26.42
C ILE A 35 2.33 0.42 -25.94
N ASP A 36 3.10 -0.47 -26.56
CA ASP A 36 3.17 -1.89 -26.19
C ASP A 36 3.90 -2.09 -24.85
N GLN A 37 4.87 -1.23 -24.51
CA GLN A 37 5.63 -1.27 -23.25
C GLN A 37 4.95 -0.49 -22.12
N LEU A 38 4.07 0.45 -22.46
CA LEU A 38 3.31 1.25 -21.51
C LEU A 38 2.49 0.37 -20.55
N GLY A 39 1.85 -0.66 -21.08
CA GLY A 39 1.08 -1.62 -20.28
C GLY A 39 1.94 -2.36 -19.25
N ASP A 40 3.11 -2.83 -19.66
CA ASP A 40 4.05 -3.55 -18.78
C ASP A 40 4.62 -2.64 -17.70
N GLN A 41 4.98 -1.40 -18.06
CA GLN A 41 5.51 -0.42 -17.10
C GLN A 41 4.47 -0.01 -16.06
N VAL A 42 3.24 0.28 -16.49
CA VAL A 42 2.14 0.59 -15.58
C VAL A 42 1.80 -0.62 -14.69
N GLY A 43 1.77 -1.83 -15.26
CA GLY A 43 1.54 -3.06 -14.50
C GLY A 43 2.59 -3.24 -13.39
N ARG A 44 3.86 -3.02 -13.71
CA ARG A 44 4.95 -3.09 -12.73
C ARG A 44 4.84 -2.00 -11.65
N ALA A 45 4.50 -0.77 -12.02
CA ALA A 45 4.27 0.29 -11.04
C ALA A 45 3.14 -0.09 -10.05
N VAL A 46 2.06 -0.70 -10.55
CA VAL A 46 0.94 -1.17 -9.73
C VAL A 46 1.40 -2.25 -8.74
N GLU A 47 2.20 -3.22 -9.17
CA GLU A 47 2.77 -4.24 -8.27
C GLU A 47 3.62 -3.63 -7.15
N LEU A 48 4.49 -2.68 -7.51
CA LEU A 48 5.35 -1.98 -6.56
C LEU A 48 4.54 -1.20 -5.53
N ILE A 49 3.49 -0.51 -5.97
CA ILE A 49 2.57 0.23 -5.09
C ILE A 49 1.85 -0.73 -4.13
N GLN A 50 1.41 -1.90 -4.58
CA GLN A 50 0.79 -2.90 -3.70
C GLN A 50 1.75 -3.36 -2.60
N VAL A 51 3.02 -3.62 -2.95
CA VAL A 51 4.05 -3.98 -1.97
C VAL A 51 4.26 -2.85 -0.95
N CYS A 52 4.28 -1.61 -1.40
CA CYS A 52 4.39 -0.44 -0.54
C CYS A 52 3.20 -0.36 0.46
N ARG A 53 1.97 -0.52 -0.03
CA ARG A 53 0.76 -0.48 0.81
C ARG A 53 0.77 -1.57 1.89
N GLN A 54 1.09 -2.81 1.52
CA GLN A 54 1.16 -3.91 2.49
C GLN A 54 2.17 -3.64 3.61
N LYS A 55 3.32 -3.04 3.28
CA LYS A 55 4.32 -2.67 4.28
C LYS A 55 3.85 -1.57 5.20
N LEU A 56 3.17 -0.55 4.66
CA LEU A 56 2.59 0.52 5.47
C LEU A 56 1.53 -0.03 6.43
N GLU A 57 0.61 -0.87 5.96
CA GLU A 57 -0.40 -1.51 6.81
C GLU A 57 0.21 -2.42 7.88
N LYS A 58 1.29 -3.13 7.56
CA LYS A 58 2.02 -3.95 8.54
C LYS A 58 2.68 -3.07 9.59
N THR A 59 3.30 -1.98 9.17
CA THR A 59 3.96 -1.03 10.06
C THR A 59 2.93 -0.31 10.94
N ASP A 60 1.79 0.12 10.39
CA ASP A 60 0.71 0.77 11.14
C ASP A 60 0.17 -0.13 12.25
N ARG A 61 -0.06 -1.42 11.93
CA ARG A 61 -0.47 -2.43 12.90
C ARG A 61 0.56 -2.60 14.02
N GLU A 62 1.83 -2.80 13.65
CA GLU A 62 2.91 -2.95 14.64
C GLU A 62 3.03 -1.72 15.55
N VAL A 63 2.95 -0.51 14.99
CA VAL A 63 2.96 0.74 15.78
C VAL A 63 1.76 0.80 16.72
N ARG A 64 0.56 0.48 16.22
CA ARG A 64 -0.66 0.50 17.04
C ARG A 64 -0.59 -0.49 18.19
N ASP A 65 -0.10 -1.70 17.94
CA ASP A 65 0.10 -2.74 18.95
C ASP A 65 1.10 -2.28 20.02
N LEU A 66 2.24 -1.72 19.60
CA LEU A 66 3.23 -1.15 20.53
C LEU A 66 2.64 -0.04 21.38
N VAL A 67 1.93 0.92 20.79
CA VAL A 67 1.30 2.03 21.52
C VAL A 67 0.22 1.53 22.49
N SER A 68 -0.56 0.52 22.09
CA SER A 68 -1.56 -0.11 22.95
C SER A 68 -0.92 -0.80 24.16
N GLY A 69 0.20 -1.49 23.95
CA GLY A 69 0.96 -2.14 25.02
C GLY A 69 1.60 -1.15 26.01
N LEU A 70 1.87 0.08 25.57
CA LEU A 70 2.35 1.16 26.43
C LEU A 70 1.21 1.84 27.21
N SER A 71 -0.03 1.76 26.73
CA SER A 71 -1.20 2.43 27.31
C SER A 71 -2.13 1.49 28.10
N ALA A 72 -1.88 0.19 28.10
CA ALA A 72 -2.71 -0.81 28.78
C ALA A 72 -2.42 -0.89 30.29
N GLU A 73 -3.00 0.03 31.06
CA GLU A 73 -3.78 -0.36 32.23
C GLU A 73 -5.12 -0.94 31.71
N PRO A 74 -5.68 -2.03 32.25
CA PRO A 74 -6.86 -2.68 31.69
C PRO A 74 -8.11 -1.81 31.93
N GLY A 75 -8.67 -1.24 30.85
CA GLY A 75 -9.87 -0.40 30.92
C GLY A 75 -10.66 -0.39 29.61
N THR A 76 -11.66 -1.28 29.54
CA THR A 76 -13.00 -1.14 28.95
C THR A 76 -13.19 -0.28 27.69
N GLY A 77 -13.70 -0.89 26.62
CA GLY A 77 -14.33 -0.13 25.53
C GLY A 77 -14.70 -0.89 24.26
N ASP A 78 -15.05 -2.18 24.34
CA ASP A 78 -15.77 -2.84 23.25
C ASP A 78 -17.26 -2.55 23.45
N ALA A 79 -17.78 -1.51 22.76
CA ALA A 79 -19.20 -1.36 22.39
C ALA A 79 -19.48 0.08 21.89
N GLU A 80 -19.62 0.24 20.57
CA GLU A 80 -20.68 1.08 19.99
C GLU A 80 -20.87 0.61 18.53
N ALA A 81 -21.70 -0.40 18.31
CA ALA A 81 -23.14 -0.28 18.05
C ALA A 81 -23.40 0.35 16.66
N ALA A 82 -23.64 -0.52 15.69
CA ALA A 82 -24.37 -0.13 14.48
C ALA A 82 -25.80 0.29 14.87
N PRO A 83 -26.27 1.48 14.51
CA PRO A 83 -27.69 1.73 14.43
C PRO A 83 -28.19 1.22 13.07
N ASP A 84 -28.97 0.14 13.17
CA ASP A 84 -30.19 -0.13 12.40
C ASP A 84 -30.68 1.05 11.53
N GLU A 85 -30.66 0.91 10.21
CA GLU A 85 -31.50 1.73 9.32
C GLU A 85 -32.75 0.93 8.89
N PRO A 86 -33.93 1.19 9.47
CA PRO A 86 -35.19 0.67 8.95
C PRO A 86 -35.82 1.66 7.96
N GLY A 87 -36.08 1.18 6.74
CA GLY A 87 -37.28 1.54 5.97
C GLY A 87 -37.16 2.66 4.92
N ALA A 88 -36.96 2.26 3.65
CA ALA A 88 -37.47 3.02 2.51
C ALA A 88 -38.83 2.40 2.10
N GLY A 89 -39.90 3.10 2.43
CA GLY A 89 -41.27 2.75 2.12
C GLY A 89 -41.55 2.66 0.62
N GLY A 90 -42.48 1.80 0.26
CA GLY A 90 -42.95 1.61 -1.10
C GLY A 90 -43.59 2.87 -1.70
N GLY A 91 -43.29 3.13 -2.96
CA GLY A 91 -44.08 3.99 -3.83
C GLY A 91 -44.93 3.11 -4.76
N PRO A 92 -46.24 3.37 -4.91
CA PRO A 92 -47.06 2.63 -5.84
C PRO A 92 -46.77 3.05 -7.29
N LEU A 93 -46.66 2.06 -8.18
CA LEU A 93 -46.87 2.22 -9.63
C LEU A 93 -48.31 1.84 -9.96
#